data_AF-A0A1W1CZV7-F1
#
_entry.id   AF-A0A1W1CZV7-F1
#
_cell.length_a   1.000
_cell.length_b   1.000
_cell.length_c   1.000
_cell.angle_alpha   90.00
_cell.angle_beta   90.00
_cell.angle_gamma   90.00
#
_symmetry.space_group_name_H-M   'P 1'
#
loop_
_entity.id
_entity.type
_entity.pdbx_description
1 polymer ?
#
loop_
_entity_poly.entity_id
_entity_poly.type
_entity_poly.pdbx_seq_one_letter_code
_entity_poly.pdbx_strand_id
1 'polypeptide(L)'
;MSQAPQNLPKRVRVLVKDILFQERYALTHTQVDIMAYIINALSWAIKIGDFFPLTTKKFQEDLPQISEKTLEESLRVLKAMELIEVEMIKVPEWKNARVRGISVLSKGLEYNAGYYKADEQKIIESLKEQLRVANKKIENLEMIEEENKILEELKEEDTKDNNKYDDLEFTELVKTVTKEFGETSEPICNCVKGWVKETKFYINSYNKLTLLSPSGNVVQIKNPIEINNFWKYIDKNRHQIGNIFDFEKKLSIEELNKRYIGLDIHLNNINFNVYKIKESKNGVTISLKEIKSGKITTITRNGESVIFELKECEEFLLGLRSSY
;
A
#
# COMPACT_ATOMS: atom_id res chain seq x y z
N MET A 1 -50.34 -59.17 4.48
CA MET A 1 -49.46 -58.23 3.75
C MET A 1 -49.40 -56.92 4.52
N SER A 2 -48.22 -56.47 4.91
CA SER A 2 -48.00 -55.20 5.63
C SER A 2 -48.40 -54.05 4.72
N GLN A 3 -49.51 -53.35 5.03
CA GLN A 3 -49.93 -52.16 4.28
C GLN A 3 -49.18 -50.95 4.84
N ALA A 4 -47.98 -50.69 4.33
CA ALA A 4 -47.35 -49.39 4.51
C ALA A 4 -48.26 -48.30 3.88
N PRO A 5 -48.38 -47.11 4.48
CA PRO A 5 -49.22 -46.04 3.94
C PRO A 5 -48.79 -45.69 2.51
N GLN A 6 -49.76 -45.51 1.62
CA GLN A 6 -49.51 -45.20 0.20
C GLN A 6 -48.99 -43.77 -0.01
N ASN A 7 -49.25 -42.85 0.93
CA ASN A 7 -48.89 -41.44 0.83
C ASN A 7 -47.96 -41.05 1.98
N LEU A 8 -46.67 -41.37 1.85
CA LEU A 8 -45.64 -40.83 2.74
C LEU A 8 -45.35 -39.37 2.36
N PRO A 9 -45.02 -38.50 3.32
CA PRO A 9 -44.70 -37.11 3.04
C PRO A 9 -43.56 -37.00 2.02
N LYS A 10 -43.74 -36.19 0.98
CA LYS A 10 -42.71 -35.92 -0.03
C LYS A 10 -41.55 -35.16 0.61
N ARG A 11 -40.31 -35.49 0.23
CA ARG A 11 -39.12 -34.79 0.69
C ARG A 11 -39.16 -33.32 0.27
N VAL A 12 -39.08 -32.40 1.24
CA VAL A 12 -39.11 -30.93 1.00
C VAL A 12 -37.76 -30.26 1.31
N ARG A 13 -36.75 -31.01 1.77
CA ARG A 13 -35.45 -30.48 2.24
C ARG A 13 -34.27 -30.99 1.41
N VAL A 14 -33.30 -30.11 1.19
CA VAL A 14 -32.01 -30.43 0.55
C VAL A 14 -31.20 -31.33 1.48
N LEU A 15 -30.44 -32.28 0.92
CA LEU A 15 -29.48 -33.06 1.70
C LEU A 15 -28.21 -32.23 1.85
N VAL A 16 -27.80 -32.01 3.09
CA VAL A 16 -26.53 -31.34 3.40
C VAL A 16 -25.50 -32.43 3.72
N LYS A 17 -24.40 -32.45 2.96
CA LYS A 17 -23.27 -33.35 3.19
C LYS A 17 -22.32 -32.74 4.21
N ASP A 18 -22.10 -33.45 5.31
CA ASP A 18 -21.04 -33.11 6.25
C ASP A 18 -19.72 -33.77 5.81
N ILE A 19 -18.86 -32.98 5.16
CA ILE A 19 -17.57 -33.44 4.62
C ILE A 19 -16.61 -33.82 5.76
N LEU A 20 -16.64 -33.11 6.88
CA LEU A 20 -15.78 -33.42 8.02
C LEU A 20 -16.18 -34.74 8.68
N PHE A 21 -17.48 -34.98 8.79
CA PHE A 21 -18.01 -36.26 9.26
C PHE A 21 -17.69 -37.40 8.27
N GLN A 22 -17.79 -37.13 6.96
CA GLN A 22 -17.41 -38.08 5.91
C GLN A 22 -15.96 -38.55 6.07
N GLU A 23 -15.03 -37.60 6.22
CA GLU A 23 -13.60 -37.88 6.40
C GLU A 23 -13.32 -38.63 7.70
N ARG A 24 -13.93 -38.18 8.81
CA ARG A 24 -13.72 -38.75 10.15
C ARG A 24 -14.09 -40.23 10.23
N TYR A 25 -15.16 -40.63 9.55
CA TYR A 25 -15.66 -42.01 9.55
C TYR A 25 -15.35 -42.75 8.25
N ALA A 26 -14.51 -42.17 7.37
CA ALA A 26 -14.11 -42.74 6.07
C ALA A 26 -15.30 -43.24 5.23
N LEU A 27 -16.39 -42.46 5.21
CA LEU A 27 -17.61 -42.82 4.50
C LEU A 27 -17.50 -42.48 3.01
N THR A 28 -18.10 -43.32 2.18
CA THR A 28 -18.30 -43.02 0.75
C THR A 28 -19.36 -41.94 0.57
N HIS A 29 -19.35 -41.25 -0.58
CA HIS A 29 -20.37 -40.23 -0.88
C HIS A 29 -21.81 -40.76 -0.76
N THR A 30 -22.06 -42.01 -1.17
CA THR A 30 -23.38 -42.64 -1.07
C THR A 30 -23.79 -42.93 0.38
N GLN A 31 -22.85 -43.36 1.22
CA GLN A 31 -23.13 -43.57 2.65
C GLN A 31 -23.43 -42.24 3.35
N VAL A 32 -22.76 -41.16 2.97
CA VAL A 32 -23.06 -39.80 3.47
C VAL A 32 -24.42 -39.31 2.99
N ASP A 33 -24.80 -39.57 1.74
CA ASP A 33 -26.15 -39.25 1.24
C ASP A 33 -27.25 -39.94 2.07
N ILE A 34 -27.03 -41.21 2.41
CA ILE A 34 -27.94 -41.99 3.25
C ILE A 34 -27.96 -41.46 4.68
N MET A 35 -26.80 -41.12 5.26
CA MET A 35 -26.69 -40.54 6.60
C MET A 35 -27.41 -39.18 6.67
N ALA A 36 -27.15 -38.29 5.72
CA ALA A 36 -27.84 -37.01 5.58
C ALA A 36 -29.36 -37.18 5.50
N TYR A 37 -29.82 -38.21 4.79
CA TYR A 37 -31.24 -38.52 4.67
C TYR A 37 -31.84 -38.97 5.99
N ILE A 38 -31.17 -39.87 6.71
CA ILE A 38 -31.58 -40.35 8.04
C ILE A 38 -31.65 -39.18 9.03
N ILE A 39 -30.64 -38.30 9.05
CA ILE A 39 -30.63 -37.11 9.91
C ILE A 39 -31.78 -36.17 9.56
N ASN A 40 -32.05 -35.95 8.27
CA ASN A 40 -33.20 -35.17 7.84
C ASN A 40 -34.53 -35.81 8.25
N ALA A 41 -34.62 -37.15 8.25
CA ALA A 41 -35.82 -37.88 8.66
C ALA A 41 -36.22 -37.62 10.12
N LEU A 42 -35.27 -37.28 11.00
CA LEU A 42 -35.55 -36.88 12.39
C LEU A 42 -36.55 -35.71 12.48
N SER A 43 -36.60 -34.86 11.45
CA SER A 43 -37.45 -33.66 11.42
C SER A 43 -38.89 -33.89 10.95
N TRP A 44 -39.19 -35.05 10.33
CA TRP A 44 -40.50 -35.28 9.71
C TRP A 44 -41.05 -36.70 9.85
N ALA A 45 -40.21 -37.71 10.13
CA ALA A 45 -40.66 -39.07 10.36
C ALA A 45 -41.25 -39.21 11.77
N ILE A 46 -42.28 -40.05 11.90
CA ILE A 46 -42.90 -40.36 13.20
C ILE A 46 -41.87 -41.09 14.07
N LYS A 47 -41.69 -40.71 15.33
CA LYS A 47 -40.77 -41.39 16.26
C LYS A 47 -41.54 -42.48 17.04
N ILE A 48 -41.07 -43.73 16.99
CA ILE A 48 -41.62 -44.87 17.73
C ILE A 48 -40.53 -45.43 18.65
N GLY A 49 -40.65 -45.18 19.95
CA GLY A 49 -39.54 -45.43 20.88
C GLY A 49 -38.33 -44.60 20.47
N ASP A 50 -37.16 -45.22 20.32
CA ASP A 50 -35.95 -44.57 19.81
C ASP A 50 -35.76 -44.66 18.29
N PHE A 51 -36.71 -45.28 17.58
CA PHE A 51 -36.58 -45.59 16.16
C PHE A 51 -37.50 -44.74 15.28
N PHE A 52 -37.00 -44.43 14.08
CA PHE A 52 -37.74 -43.78 13.00
C PHE A 52 -38.06 -44.83 11.91
N PRO A 53 -39.34 -45.09 11.59
CA PRO A 53 -39.74 -46.05 10.58
C PRO A 53 -39.41 -45.51 9.19
N LEU A 54 -38.44 -46.13 8.52
CA LEU A 54 -38.00 -45.76 7.17
C LEU A 54 -37.99 -47.00 6.27
N THR A 55 -38.88 -47.02 5.28
CA THR A 55 -39.02 -48.17 4.37
C THR A 55 -38.04 -48.08 3.20
N THR A 56 -37.61 -49.22 2.66
CA THR A 56 -36.79 -49.29 1.44
C THR A 56 -37.44 -48.54 0.28
N LYS A 57 -38.76 -48.69 0.13
CA LYS A 57 -39.55 -47.98 -0.88
C LYS A 57 -39.42 -46.45 -0.72
N LYS A 58 -39.45 -45.95 0.51
CA LYS A 58 -39.32 -44.52 0.78
C LYS A 58 -37.92 -43.98 0.45
N PHE A 59 -36.87 -44.74 0.75
CA PHE A 59 -35.51 -44.41 0.30
C PHE A 59 -35.41 -44.36 -1.23
N GLN A 60 -35.99 -45.32 -1.94
CA GLN A 60 -35.98 -45.38 -3.40
C GLN A 60 -36.77 -44.22 -4.04
N GLU A 61 -37.89 -43.82 -3.43
CA GLU A 61 -38.67 -42.67 -3.90
C GLU A 61 -37.92 -41.34 -3.73
N ASP A 62 -37.23 -41.15 -2.60
CA ASP A 62 -36.56 -39.88 -2.28
C ASP A 62 -35.11 -39.81 -2.80
N LEU A 63 -34.47 -40.96 -3.03
CA LEU A 63 -33.09 -41.13 -3.51
C LEU A 63 -33.05 -42.20 -4.63
N PRO A 64 -33.68 -41.94 -5.79
CA PRO A 64 -33.81 -42.93 -6.88
C PRO A 64 -32.47 -43.39 -7.47
N GLN A 65 -31.40 -42.63 -7.26
CA GLN A 65 -30.04 -42.97 -7.68
C GLN A 65 -29.39 -44.08 -6.85
N ILE A 66 -29.96 -44.45 -5.70
CA ILE A 66 -29.40 -45.47 -4.79
C ILE A 66 -30.16 -46.78 -4.98
N SER A 67 -29.45 -47.81 -5.44
CA SER A 67 -30.03 -49.15 -5.57
C SER A 67 -30.32 -49.78 -4.21
N GLU A 68 -31.29 -50.71 -4.15
CA GLU A 68 -31.61 -51.45 -2.92
C GLU A 68 -30.38 -52.15 -2.32
N LYS A 69 -29.59 -52.83 -3.17
CA LYS A 69 -28.36 -53.51 -2.74
C LYS A 69 -27.36 -52.54 -2.11
N THR A 70 -27.21 -51.35 -2.70
CA THR A 70 -26.33 -50.30 -2.19
C THR A 70 -26.85 -49.71 -0.88
N LEU A 71 -28.17 -49.54 -0.75
CA LEU A 71 -28.81 -49.07 0.49
C LEU A 71 -28.57 -50.06 1.64
N GLU A 72 -28.81 -51.36 1.41
CA GLU A 72 -28.61 -52.39 2.44
C GLU A 72 -27.16 -52.48 2.90
N GLU A 73 -26.21 -52.48 1.97
CA GLU A 73 -24.79 -52.50 2.33
C GLU A 73 -24.37 -51.23 3.07
N SER A 74 -24.87 -50.07 2.65
CA SER A 74 -24.57 -48.81 3.32
C SER A 74 -25.12 -48.77 4.75
N LEU A 75 -26.36 -49.23 4.97
CA LEU A 75 -26.94 -49.33 6.31
C LEU A 75 -26.19 -50.32 7.19
N ARG A 76 -25.72 -51.44 6.63
CA ARG A 76 -24.86 -52.40 7.33
C ARG A 76 -23.55 -51.76 7.78
N VAL A 77 -22.89 -50.98 6.92
CA VAL A 77 -21.65 -50.26 7.26
C VAL A 77 -21.90 -49.20 8.34
N LEU A 78 -22.93 -48.37 8.19
CA LEU A 78 -23.26 -47.33 9.18
C LEU A 78 -23.60 -47.94 10.55
N LYS A 79 -24.26 -49.11 10.57
CA LYS A 79 -24.53 -49.86 11.80
C LYS A 79 -23.25 -50.43 12.42
N ALA A 80 -22.36 -51.02 11.61
CA ALA A 80 -21.09 -51.57 12.08
C ALA A 80 -20.17 -50.49 12.68
N MET A 81 -20.29 -49.25 12.21
CA MET A 81 -19.57 -48.09 12.74
C MET A 81 -20.23 -47.45 13.97
N GLU A 82 -21.34 -48.02 14.47
CA GLU A 82 -22.11 -47.51 15.61
C GLU A 82 -22.62 -46.08 15.39
N LEU A 83 -22.89 -45.70 14.13
CA LEU A 83 -23.49 -44.40 13.78
C LEU A 83 -25.01 -44.46 13.88
N ILE A 84 -25.58 -45.61 13.52
CA ILE A 84 -27.01 -45.88 13.57
C ILE A 84 -27.28 -47.26 14.17
N GLU A 85 -28.50 -47.46 14.63
CA GLU A 85 -29.06 -48.77 14.93
C GLU A 85 -30.23 -49.06 13.99
N VAL A 86 -30.32 -50.32 13.54
CA VAL A 86 -31.35 -50.76 12.60
C VAL A 86 -32.03 -52.00 13.13
N GLU A 87 -33.35 -51.92 13.30
CA GLU A 87 -34.20 -52.99 13.81
C GLU A 87 -35.56 -53.06 13.08
N MET A 88 -36.29 -54.17 13.23
CA MET A 88 -37.65 -54.29 12.73
C MET A 88 -38.65 -53.91 13.83
N ILE A 89 -39.33 -52.79 13.66
CA ILE A 89 -40.31 -52.26 14.61
C ILE A 89 -41.74 -52.46 14.11
N LYS A 90 -42.70 -52.52 15.04
CA LYS A 90 -44.13 -52.43 14.72
C LYS A 90 -44.57 -50.99 14.85
N VAL A 91 -45.24 -50.45 13.84
CA VAL A 91 -45.76 -49.07 13.86
C VAL A 91 -47.27 -49.12 14.12
N PRO A 92 -47.75 -48.73 15.33
CA PRO A 92 -49.16 -48.78 15.69
C PRO A 92 -50.05 -48.03 14.70
N GLU A 93 -49.61 -46.85 14.26
CA GLU A 93 -50.29 -45.95 13.33
C GLU A 93 -50.52 -46.58 11.96
N TRP A 94 -49.71 -47.59 11.61
CA TRP A 94 -49.78 -48.31 10.34
C TRP A 94 -50.35 -49.72 10.54
N LYS A 95 -51.38 -49.85 11.38
CA LYS A 95 -52.04 -51.13 11.72
C LYS A 95 -51.04 -52.19 12.20
N ASN A 96 -50.06 -51.78 13.02
CA ASN A 96 -48.97 -52.63 13.50
C ASN A 96 -48.11 -53.25 12.37
N ALA A 97 -47.99 -52.56 11.24
CA ALA A 97 -47.06 -52.93 10.18
C ALA A 97 -45.65 -53.11 10.73
N ARG A 98 -45.01 -54.22 10.36
CA ARG A 98 -43.59 -54.44 10.63
C ARG A 98 -42.77 -53.75 9.55
N VAL A 99 -41.97 -52.77 9.96
CA VAL A 99 -41.12 -51.97 9.08
C VAL A 99 -39.75 -51.77 9.72
N ARG A 100 -38.76 -51.41 8.90
CA ARG A 100 -37.44 -51.05 9.37
C ARG A 100 -37.51 -49.75 10.18
N GLY A 101 -37.09 -49.81 11.43
CA GLY A 101 -36.78 -48.68 12.28
C GLY A 101 -35.29 -48.38 12.23
N ILE A 102 -34.94 -47.10 12.14
CA ILE A 102 -33.56 -46.62 12.23
C ILE A 102 -33.48 -45.65 13.40
N SER A 103 -32.55 -45.89 14.33
CA SER A 103 -32.20 -44.95 15.38
C SER A 103 -30.82 -44.36 15.09
N VAL A 104 -30.61 -43.09 15.46
CA VAL A 104 -29.30 -42.43 15.31
C VAL A 104 -28.60 -42.47 16.67
N LEU A 105 -27.43 -43.09 16.71
CA LEU A 105 -26.65 -43.25 17.95
C LEU A 105 -25.84 -41.98 18.23
N SER A 106 -25.24 -41.89 19.42
CA SER A 106 -24.48 -40.69 19.85
C SER A 106 -23.42 -40.25 18.83
N LYS A 107 -22.70 -41.19 18.22
CA LYS A 107 -21.73 -40.88 17.14
C LYS A 107 -22.40 -40.34 15.89
N GLY A 108 -23.56 -40.89 15.52
CA GLY A 108 -24.33 -40.41 14.36
C GLY A 108 -24.92 -39.02 14.57
N LEU A 109 -25.22 -38.63 15.80
CA LEU A 109 -25.72 -37.28 16.14
C LEU A 109 -24.65 -36.19 16.03
N GLU A 110 -23.37 -36.57 15.91
CA GLU A 110 -22.30 -35.61 15.59
C GLU A 110 -22.40 -35.09 14.15
N TYR A 111 -23.24 -35.70 13.30
CA TYR A 111 -23.45 -35.29 11.92
C TYR A 111 -24.05 -33.88 11.84
N ASN A 112 -23.32 -32.95 11.24
CA ASN A 112 -23.76 -31.57 11.08
C ASN A 112 -24.64 -31.40 9.84
N ALA A 113 -25.95 -31.44 10.05
CA ALA A 113 -26.94 -31.11 9.02
C ALA A 113 -27.25 -29.60 8.91
N GLY A 114 -26.54 -28.76 9.66
CA GLY A 114 -26.61 -27.30 9.53
C GLY A 114 -26.11 -26.86 8.15
N TYR A 115 -26.80 -25.90 7.54
CA TYR A 115 -26.29 -25.24 6.32
C TYR A 115 -24.88 -24.72 6.63
N TYR A 116 -23.89 -25.11 5.82
CA TYR A 116 -22.57 -24.50 5.86
C TYR A 116 -22.70 -23.06 5.34
N LYS A 117 -23.14 -22.14 6.20
CA LYS A 117 -22.79 -20.73 6.03
C LYS A 117 -21.32 -20.68 6.39
N ALA A 118 -20.47 -20.49 5.39
CA ALA A 118 -19.07 -20.22 5.65
C ALA A 118 -19.01 -19.09 6.69
N ASP A 119 -18.13 -19.23 7.67
CA ASP A 119 -18.00 -18.28 8.77
C ASP A 119 -17.68 -16.90 8.19
N GLU A 120 -18.73 -16.11 7.98
CA GLU A 120 -18.68 -14.84 7.24
C GLU A 120 -17.67 -13.92 7.92
N GLN A 121 -17.48 -14.05 9.24
CA GLN A 121 -16.49 -13.28 10.00
C GLN A 121 -15.06 -13.66 9.61
N LYS A 122 -14.72 -14.96 9.52
CA LYS A 122 -13.39 -15.39 9.06
C LYS A 122 -13.12 -15.02 7.61
N ILE A 123 -14.15 -15.08 6.75
CA ILE A 123 -14.03 -14.65 5.35
C ILE A 123 -13.82 -13.14 5.28
N ILE A 124 -14.60 -12.36 6.03
CA ILE A 124 -14.46 -10.90 6.12
C ILE A 124 -13.08 -10.53 6.66
N GLU A 125 -12.58 -11.22 7.69
CA GLU A 125 -11.23 -10.99 8.23
C GLU A 125 -10.15 -11.33 7.21
N SER A 126 -10.24 -12.47 6.53
CA SER A 126 -9.31 -12.84 5.45
C SER A 126 -9.34 -11.82 4.30
N LEU A 127 -10.53 -11.37 3.89
CA LEU A 127 -10.70 -10.37 2.83
C LEU A 127 -10.18 -9.00 3.26
N LYS A 128 -10.40 -8.59 4.52
CA LYS A 128 -9.85 -7.36 5.08
C LYS A 128 -8.32 -7.39 5.12
N GLU A 129 -7.73 -8.53 5.49
CA GLU A 129 -6.27 -8.67 5.51
C GLU A 129 -5.69 -8.67 4.09
N GLN A 130 -6.35 -9.33 3.14
CA GLN A 130 -5.96 -9.25 1.73
C GLN A 130 -6.08 -7.83 1.17
N LEU A 131 -7.14 -7.10 1.51
CA LEU A 131 -7.29 -5.67 1.17
C LEU A 131 -6.19 -4.82 1.79
N ARG A 132 -5.82 -5.06 3.06
CA ARG A 132 -4.73 -4.34 3.73
C ARG A 132 -3.39 -4.55 3.01
N VAL A 133 -3.08 -5.81 2.64
CA VAL A 133 -1.86 -6.15 1.92
C VAL A 133 -1.88 -5.57 0.50
N ALA A 134 -3.01 -5.63 -0.20
CA ALA A 134 -3.17 -5.05 -1.53
C ALA A 134 -3.02 -3.53 -1.52
N ASN A 135 -3.66 -2.83 -0.57
CA ASN A 135 -3.53 -1.38 -0.41
C ASN A 135 -2.10 -0.96 -0.11
N LYS A 136 -1.38 -1.69 0.76
CA LYS A 136 0.04 -1.42 1.02
C LYS A 136 0.92 -1.63 -0.22
N LYS A 137 0.59 -2.60 -1.08
CA LYS A 137 1.27 -2.78 -2.37
C LYS A 137 0.96 -1.66 -3.35
N ILE A 138 -0.30 -1.21 -3.40
CA ILE A 138 -0.70 -0.07 -4.24
C ILE A 138 0.02 1.19 -3.80
N GLU A 139 0.06 1.51 -2.51
CA GLU A 139 0.79 2.67 -1.96
C GLU A 139 2.28 2.63 -2.32
N ASN A 140 2.92 1.46 -2.21
CA ASN A 140 4.31 1.29 -2.65
C ASN A 140 4.47 1.45 -4.17
N LEU A 141 3.51 0.97 -4.97
CA LEU A 141 3.54 1.11 -6.43
C LEU A 141 3.30 2.55 -6.86
N GLU A 142 2.39 3.28 -6.19
CA GLU A 142 2.15 4.72 -6.40
C GLU A 142 3.40 5.52 -6.05
N MET A 143 4.10 5.19 -4.95
CA MET A 143 5.40 5.79 -4.64
C MET A 143 6.44 5.54 -5.75
N ILE A 144 6.54 4.31 -6.24
CA ILE A 144 7.46 3.95 -7.34
C ILE A 144 7.06 4.63 -8.66
N GLU A 145 5.77 4.73 -8.94
CA GLU A 145 5.23 5.39 -10.13
C GLU A 145 5.49 6.91 -10.08
N GLU A 146 5.35 7.52 -8.91
CA GLU A 146 5.69 8.93 -8.70
C GLU A 146 7.21 9.14 -8.79
N GLU A 147 8.04 8.25 -8.26
CA GLU A 147 9.49 8.23 -8.47
C GLU A 147 9.87 8.09 -9.95
N ASN A 148 9.20 7.22 -10.70
CA ASN A 148 9.44 7.00 -12.12
C ASN A 148 8.97 8.17 -12.99
N LYS A 149 7.84 8.79 -12.64
CA LYS A 149 7.34 9.98 -13.33
C LYS A 149 8.28 11.16 -13.11
N ILE A 150 8.82 11.31 -11.89
CA ILE A 150 9.91 12.24 -11.60
C ILE A 150 11.16 11.88 -12.43
N LEU A 151 11.48 10.60 -12.61
CA LEU A 151 12.60 10.15 -13.44
C LEU A 151 12.43 10.43 -14.95
N GLU A 152 11.20 10.38 -15.46
CA GLU A 152 10.90 10.78 -16.84
C GLU A 152 10.94 12.30 -17.01
N GLU A 153 10.39 13.06 -16.06
CA GLU A 153 10.53 14.53 -16.01
C GLU A 153 12.02 14.94 -15.94
N LEU A 154 12.86 14.18 -15.20
CA LEU A 154 14.32 14.37 -15.15
C LEU A 154 15.00 14.19 -16.52
N LYS A 155 14.54 13.26 -17.37
CA LYS A 155 15.12 13.08 -18.72
C LYS A 155 14.72 14.20 -19.68
N GLU A 156 13.54 14.79 -19.49
CA GLU A 156 13.06 15.89 -20.33
C GLU A 156 13.58 17.26 -19.88
N GLU A 157 13.89 17.46 -18.59
CA GLU A 157 14.50 18.70 -18.06
C GLU A 157 16.03 18.74 -18.18
N ASP A 158 16.74 17.61 -18.05
CA ASP A 158 18.21 17.55 -18.26
C ASP A 158 18.62 17.87 -19.71
N THR A 159 17.66 17.99 -20.64
CA THR A 159 17.92 18.42 -22.03
C THR A 159 17.65 19.90 -22.32
N LYS A 160 17.27 20.72 -21.32
CA LYS A 160 16.81 22.10 -21.57
C LYS A 160 17.52 23.28 -20.92
N ASP A 161 18.53 23.10 -20.07
CA ASP A 161 19.32 24.25 -19.59
C ASP A 161 20.82 24.00 -19.74
N ASN A 162 21.32 24.27 -20.95
CA ASN A 162 22.75 24.45 -21.17
C ASN A 162 23.04 25.93 -20.86
N ASN A 163 23.43 26.25 -19.62
CA ASN A 163 23.81 27.62 -19.28
C ASN A 163 25.11 27.96 -20.02
N LYS A 164 25.21 29.18 -20.56
CA LYS A 164 26.39 29.68 -21.32
C LYS A 164 27.72 29.46 -20.58
N TYR A 165 27.66 29.31 -19.27
CA TYR A 165 28.81 29.16 -18.39
C TYR A 165 29.18 27.71 -18.05
N ASP A 166 28.37 26.69 -18.36
CA ASP A 166 28.54 25.33 -17.81
C ASP A 166 29.81 24.62 -18.32
N ASP A 167 30.21 24.87 -19.56
CA ASP A 167 31.39 24.24 -20.18
C ASP A 167 32.71 25.00 -19.94
N LEU A 168 32.68 26.16 -19.25
CA LEU A 168 33.87 26.98 -19.07
C LEU A 168 34.79 26.42 -17.97
N GLU A 169 36.10 26.40 -18.23
CA GLU A 169 37.07 26.14 -17.15
C GLU A 169 37.10 27.29 -16.14
N PHE A 170 37.46 27.03 -14.88
CA PHE A 170 37.41 28.00 -13.78
C PHE A 170 38.02 29.37 -14.13
N THR A 171 39.21 29.38 -14.75
CA THR A 171 39.87 30.64 -15.14
C THR A 171 39.16 31.39 -16.27
N GLU A 172 38.51 30.65 -17.18
CA GLU A 172 37.73 31.23 -18.27
C GLU A 172 36.39 31.76 -17.76
N LEU A 173 35.76 31.05 -16.82
CA LEU A 173 34.57 31.50 -16.11
C LEU A 173 34.80 32.86 -15.44
N VAL A 174 35.86 32.96 -14.61
CA VAL A 174 36.19 34.21 -13.91
C VAL A 174 36.41 35.35 -14.90
N LYS A 175 37.15 35.13 -15.98
CA LYS A 175 37.39 36.17 -17.01
C LYS A 175 36.11 36.60 -17.71
N THR A 176 35.28 35.63 -18.09
CA THR A 176 34.05 35.85 -18.85
C THR A 176 33.04 36.64 -18.01
N VAL A 177 32.78 36.18 -16.78
CA VAL A 177 31.88 36.86 -15.84
C VAL A 177 32.43 38.25 -15.47
N THR A 178 33.75 38.37 -15.25
CA THR A 178 34.34 39.69 -14.93
C THR A 178 34.15 40.69 -16.07
N LYS A 179 34.32 40.24 -17.32
CA LYS A 179 34.15 41.11 -18.49
C LYS A 179 32.70 41.49 -18.70
N GLU A 180 31.79 40.50 -18.74
CA GLU A 180 30.38 40.70 -19.03
C GLU A 180 29.70 41.62 -18.01
N PHE A 181 29.86 41.33 -16.72
CA PHE A 181 29.27 42.14 -15.66
C PHE A 181 30.04 43.43 -15.37
N GLY A 182 31.31 43.51 -15.79
CA GLY A 182 32.06 44.78 -15.78
C GLY A 182 31.58 45.76 -16.85
N GLU A 183 31.18 45.27 -18.02
CA GLU A 183 30.64 46.08 -19.13
C GLU A 183 29.23 46.57 -18.83
N THR A 184 28.36 45.73 -18.25
CA THR A 184 26.97 46.12 -17.93
C THR A 184 26.83 46.86 -16.61
N SER A 185 27.80 46.72 -15.70
CA SER A 185 27.69 47.16 -14.29
C SER A 185 26.49 46.56 -13.55
N GLU A 186 25.89 45.50 -14.09
CA GLU A 186 24.84 44.76 -13.42
C GLU A 186 25.43 43.89 -12.31
N PRO A 187 24.66 43.59 -11.25
CA PRO A 187 25.14 42.70 -10.22
C PRO A 187 25.18 41.24 -10.72
N ILE A 188 26.27 40.56 -10.39
CA ILE A 188 26.53 39.15 -10.71
C ILE A 188 25.50 38.26 -10.00
N CYS A 189 25.35 38.44 -8.69
CA CYS A 189 24.40 37.67 -7.88
C CYS A 189 24.20 38.31 -6.51
N ASN A 190 23.25 37.78 -5.74
CA ASN A 190 23.18 37.94 -4.29
C ASN A 190 23.05 36.57 -3.62
N CYS A 191 22.75 36.51 -2.31
CA CYS A 191 22.58 35.25 -1.58
C CYS A 191 23.87 34.38 -1.47
N VAL A 192 25.05 34.97 -1.59
CA VAL A 192 26.34 34.25 -1.42
C VAL A 192 26.51 33.78 0.03
N LYS A 193 26.88 32.51 0.25
CA LYS A 193 27.08 31.97 1.61
C LYS A 193 28.18 32.77 2.36
N GLY A 194 27.94 33.05 3.64
CA GLY A 194 28.88 33.78 4.51
C GLY A 194 28.67 35.29 4.48
N TRP A 195 27.78 35.77 3.62
CA TRP A 195 27.37 37.17 3.53
C TRP A 195 25.88 37.31 3.85
N VAL A 196 25.47 38.53 4.21
CA VAL A 196 24.06 38.87 4.40
C VAL A 196 23.32 38.65 3.08
N LYS A 197 22.16 37.98 3.10
CA LYS A 197 21.50 37.42 1.89
C LYS A 197 21.17 38.47 0.83
N GLU A 198 20.85 39.69 1.24
CA GLU A 198 20.52 40.82 0.37
C GLU A 198 21.76 41.50 -0.24
N THR A 199 22.98 41.15 0.19
CA THR A 199 24.23 41.71 -0.33
C THR A 199 24.40 41.36 -1.80
N LYS A 200 24.55 42.38 -2.64
CA LYS A 200 24.75 42.21 -4.09
C LYS A 200 26.23 42.28 -4.43
N PHE A 201 26.70 41.37 -5.26
CA PHE A 201 28.07 41.36 -5.78
C PHE A 201 28.09 41.85 -7.21
N TYR A 202 29.03 42.71 -7.56
CA TYR A 202 29.17 43.25 -8.91
C TYR A 202 30.64 43.50 -9.23
N ILE A 203 30.93 43.73 -10.52
CA ILE A 203 32.23 44.17 -10.99
C ILE A 203 32.19 45.67 -11.18
N ASN A 204 33.10 46.39 -10.54
CA ASN A 204 33.18 47.83 -10.72
C ASN A 204 33.92 48.21 -12.01
N SER A 205 33.94 49.51 -12.33
CA SER A 205 34.64 50.06 -13.50
C SER A 205 36.15 49.79 -13.55
N TYR A 206 36.76 49.36 -12.44
CA TYR A 206 38.17 48.95 -12.38
C TYR A 206 38.36 47.42 -12.53
N ASN A 207 37.33 46.70 -12.97
CA ASN A 207 37.29 45.23 -13.04
C ASN A 207 37.59 44.56 -11.69
N LYS A 208 37.13 45.16 -10.58
CA LYS A 208 37.29 44.62 -9.23
C LYS A 208 35.95 44.22 -8.63
N LEU A 209 35.97 43.09 -7.92
CA LEU A 209 34.83 42.58 -7.19
C LEU A 209 34.46 43.55 -6.06
N THR A 210 33.20 43.98 -6.07
CA THR A 210 32.65 44.96 -5.14
C THR A 210 31.33 44.43 -4.61
N LEU A 211 31.03 44.70 -3.34
CA LEU A 211 29.77 44.36 -2.71
C LEU A 211 28.97 45.63 -2.39
N LEU A 212 27.66 45.53 -2.55
CA LEU A 212 26.67 46.50 -2.09
C LEU A 212 25.90 45.86 -0.93
N SER A 213 26.12 46.39 0.27
CA SER A 213 25.40 45.96 1.47
C SER A 213 23.94 46.41 1.46
N PRO A 214 23.07 45.79 2.28
CA PRO A 214 21.65 46.16 2.35
C PRO A 214 21.44 47.60 2.85
N SER A 215 22.38 48.13 3.63
CA SER A 215 22.38 49.51 4.11
C SER A 215 22.87 50.54 3.09
N GLY A 216 23.15 50.12 1.85
CA GLY A 216 23.60 50.98 0.76
C GLY A 216 25.11 51.24 0.73
N ASN A 217 25.89 50.65 1.64
CA ASN A 217 27.35 50.81 1.62
C ASN A 217 27.97 49.98 0.49
N VAL A 218 28.82 50.62 -0.30
CA VAL A 218 29.61 50.02 -1.37
C VAL A 218 31.03 49.77 -0.88
N VAL A 219 31.50 48.52 -0.93
CA VAL A 219 32.84 48.13 -0.48
C VAL A 219 33.53 47.27 -1.54
N GLN A 220 34.70 47.70 -2.00
CA GLN A 220 35.54 46.86 -2.86
C GLN A 220 36.26 45.81 -2.02
N ILE A 221 36.14 44.54 -2.40
CA ILE A 221 36.84 43.44 -1.74
C ILE A 221 38.31 43.50 -2.14
N LYS A 222 39.19 43.64 -1.15
CA LYS A 222 40.65 43.69 -1.35
C LYS A 222 41.34 42.41 -0.95
N ASN A 223 40.73 41.61 -0.07
CA ASN A 223 41.31 40.38 0.45
C ASN A 223 41.33 39.29 -0.64
N PRO A 224 42.51 38.80 -1.08
CA PRO A 224 42.60 37.77 -2.11
C PRO A 224 41.88 36.47 -1.75
N ILE A 225 41.82 36.12 -0.45
CA ILE A 225 41.15 34.91 0.02
C ILE A 225 39.64 35.02 -0.17
N GLU A 226 39.05 36.16 0.21
CA GLU A 226 37.61 36.42 0.03
C GLU A 226 37.22 36.45 -1.44
N ILE A 227 38.04 37.08 -2.29
CA ILE A 227 37.84 37.09 -3.75
C ILE A 227 37.86 35.66 -4.31
N ASN A 228 38.84 34.85 -3.91
CA ASN A 228 38.94 33.46 -4.35
C ASN A 228 37.75 32.61 -3.87
N ASN A 229 37.31 32.81 -2.62
CA ASN A 229 36.15 32.09 -2.07
C ASN A 229 34.86 32.46 -2.80
N PHE A 230 34.67 33.73 -3.15
CA PHE A 230 33.55 34.16 -4.00
C PHE A 230 33.57 33.45 -5.36
N TRP A 231 34.71 33.43 -6.05
CA TRP A 231 34.78 32.78 -7.36
C TRP A 231 34.58 31.27 -7.30
N LYS A 232 35.09 30.59 -6.26
CA LYS A 232 34.79 29.17 -6.02
C LYS A 232 33.30 28.91 -5.74
N TYR A 233 32.63 29.84 -5.09
CA TYR A 233 31.18 29.76 -4.90
C TYR A 233 30.44 29.88 -6.23
N ILE A 234 30.80 30.87 -7.05
CA ILE A 234 30.23 31.06 -8.40
C ILE A 234 30.46 29.85 -9.30
N ASP A 235 31.66 29.28 -9.26
CA ASP A 235 32.02 28.10 -10.05
C ASP A 235 31.14 26.87 -9.78
N LYS A 236 30.66 26.73 -8.55
CA LYS A 236 29.74 25.66 -8.15
C LYS A 236 28.27 26.03 -8.34
N ASN A 237 27.96 27.31 -8.25
CA ASN A 237 26.61 27.84 -8.37
C ASN A 237 26.46 28.64 -9.66
N ARG A 238 26.93 28.11 -10.80
CA ARG A 238 26.93 28.82 -12.10
C ARG A 238 25.51 29.25 -12.51
N HIS A 239 24.50 28.49 -12.10
CA HIS A 239 23.08 28.82 -12.25
C HIS A 239 22.67 30.14 -11.53
N GLN A 240 23.46 30.66 -10.59
CA GLN A 240 23.18 31.93 -9.90
C GLN A 240 23.76 33.16 -10.61
N ILE A 241 24.61 32.97 -11.63
CA ILE A 241 25.20 34.09 -12.38
C ILE A 241 24.08 34.83 -13.13
N GLY A 242 23.95 36.13 -12.88
CA GLY A 242 22.91 37.00 -13.43
C GLY A 242 21.60 37.00 -12.63
N ASN A 243 21.48 36.18 -11.58
CA ASN A 243 20.25 36.07 -10.80
C ASN A 243 20.32 36.92 -9.53
N ILE A 244 19.35 37.83 -9.39
CA ILE A 244 19.18 38.69 -8.23
C ILE A 244 17.82 38.43 -7.59
N PHE A 245 17.84 37.96 -6.36
CA PHE A 245 16.64 37.68 -5.59
C PHE A 245 16.20 38.92 -4.81
N ASP A 246 14.94 39.31 -5.00
CA ASP A 246 14.33 40.38 -4.21
C ASP A 246 13.74 39.78 -2.93
N PHE A 247 14.43 39.99 -1.81
CA PHE A 247 14.03 39.49 -0.49
C PHE A 247 12.92 40.31 0.18
N GLU A 248 12.56 41.49 -0.35
CA GLU A 248 11.41 42.28 0.14
C GLU A 248 10.08 41.69 -0.36
N LYS A 249 10.12 40.97 -1.49
CA LYS A 249 8.96 40.25 -2.03
C LYS A 249 8.47 39.19 -1.05
N LYS A 250 7.13 39.17 -0.84
CA LYS A 250 6.46 38.22 0.05
C LYS A 250 6.82 36.78 -0.34
N LEU A 251 7.23 35.98 0.65
CA LEU A 251 7.53 34.57 0.45
C LEU A 251 6.30 33.81 -0.06
N SER A 252 6.47 33.11 -1.17
CA SER A 252 5.56 32.11 -1.71
C SER A 252 6.35 30.85 -2.06
N ILE A 253 5.66 29.75 -2.36
CA ILE A 253 6.30 28.49 -2.78
C ILE A 253 7.06 28.68 -4.10
N GLU A 254 6.49 29.43 -5.04
CA GLU A 254 7.13 29.81 -6.30
C GLU A 254 8.42 30.61 -6.05
N GLU A 255 8.36 31.56 -5.13
CA GLU A 255 9.51 32.39 -4.78
C GLU A 255 10.60 31.59 -4.06
N LEU A 256 10.24 30.65 -3.18
CA LEU A 256 11.19 29.72 -2.56
C LEU A 256 11.89 28.84 -3.59
N ASN A 257 11.13 28.27 -4.54
CA ASN A 257 11.70 27.45 -5.61
C ASN A 257 12.63 28.29 -6.49
N LYS A 258 12.23 29.52 -6.85
CA LYS A 258 13.08 30.42 -7.62
C LYS A 258 14.40 30.76 -6.91
N ARG A 259 14.36 30.98 -5.59
CA ARG A 259 15.52 31.39 -4.79
C ARG A 259 16.49 30.25 -4.47
N TYR A 260 15.97 29.03 -4.31
CA TYR A 260 16.73 27.97 -3.65
C TYR A 260 16.86 26.67 -4.45
N ILE A 261 16.15 26.46 -5.56
CA ILE A 261 16.44 25.31 -6.43
C ILE A 261 17.89 25.40 -6.91
N GLY A 262 18.59 24.27 -6.90
CA GLY A 262 20.00 24.17 -7.29
C GLY A 262 20.99 24.55 -6.18
N LEU A 263 20.51 25.06 -5.04
CA LEU A 263 21.38 25.43 -3.92
C LEU A 263 22.06 24.19 -3.31
N ASP A 264 23.40 24.22 -3.25
CA ASP A 264 24.19 23.20 -2.58
C ASP A 264 24.10 23.32 -1.05
N ILE A 265 23.67 22.25 -0.40
CA ILE A 265 23.56 22.13 1.06
C ILE A 265 24.33 20.91 1.59
N HIS A 266 24.79 21.01 2.84
CA HIS A 266 25.53 19.95 3.52
C HIS A 266 24.75 19.45 4.73
N LEU A 267 24.30 18.20 4.69
CA LEU A 267 23.49 17.58 5.74
C LEU A 267 24.03 16.18 6.05
N ASN A 268 24.28 15.88 7.33
CA ASN A 268 24.77 14.56 7.79
C ASN A 268 26.01 14.04 7.03
N ASN A 269 26.98 14.91 6.75
CA ASN A 269 28.20 14.59 5.98
C ASN A 269 27.97 14.18 4.52
N ILE A 270 26.79 14.49 3.97
CA ILE A 270 26.43 14.25 2.58
C ILE A 270 26.10 15.60 1.93
N ASN A 271 26.57 15.79 0.69
CA ASN A 271 26.26 16.97 -0.11
C ASN A 271 25.02 16.72 -0.93
N PHE A 272 24.07 17.64 -0.85
CA PHE A 272 22.85 17.64 -1.65
C PHE A 272 22.71 18.96 -2.39
N ASN A 273 21.97 18.96 -3.50
CA ASN A 273 21.35 20.17 -4.01
C ASN A 273 19.86 20.18 -3.68
N VAL A 274 19.31 21.37 -3.42
CA VAL A 274 17.86 21.54 -3.28
C VAL A 274 17.23 21.29 -4.64
N TYR A 275 16.42 20.23 -4.72
CA TYR A 275 15.79 19.82 -5.97
C TYR A 275 14.46 20.53 -6.18
N LYS A 276 13.57 20.50 -5.17
CA LYS A 276 12.22 21.07 -5.27
C LYS A 276 11.63 21.34 -3.91
N ILE A 277 10.81 22.38 -3.82
CA ILE A 277 10.02 22.73 -2.64
C ILE A 277 8.54 22.58 -3.02
N LYS A 278 7.84 21.62 -2.42
CA LYS A 278 6.43 21.30 -2.73
C LYS A 278 5.49 21.79 -1.63
N GLU A 279 4.26 22.13 -2.00
CA GLU A 279 3.18 22.42 -1.06
C GLU A 279 2.75 21.14 -0.31
N SER A 280 2.44 21.29 0.98
CA SER A 280 1.83 20.26 1.81
C SER A 280 0.73 20.91 2.67
N LYS A 281 -0.14 20.09 3.27
CA LYS A 281 -1.40 20.53 3.93
C LYS A 281 -1.23 21.75 4.85
N ASN A 282 -0.09 21.88 5.52
CA ASN A 282 0.21 22.95 6.49
C ASN A 282 1.55 23.66 6.24
N GLY A 283 2.10 23.64 5.03
CA GLY A 283 3.40 24.26 4.77
C GLY A 283 4.08 23.75 3.51
N VAL A 284 5.39 23.54 3.59
CA VAL A 284 6.21 23.06 2.48
C VAL A 284 7.12 21.91 2.88
N THR A 285 7.38 21.02 1.92
CA THR A 285 8.36 19.94 2.05
C THR A 285 9.51 20.17 1.08
N ILE A 286 10.73 19.88 1.51
CA ILE A 286 11.95 20.06 0.73
C ILE A 286 12.43 18.70 0.22
N SER A 287 12.58 18.58 -1.10
CA SER A 287 13.25 17.46 -1.75
C SER A 287 14.70 17.85 -2.08
N LEU A 288 15.62 16.97 -1.72
CA LEU A 288 17.06 17.10 -1.87
C LEU A 288 17.56 16.04 -2.84
N LYS A 289 18.47 16.38 -3.75
CA LYS A 289 19.14 15.41 -4.62
C LYS A 289 20.59 15.26 -4.17
N GLU A 290 21.00 14.04 -3.86
CA GLU A 290 22.36 13.75 -3.43
C GLU A 290 23.33 13.91 -4.62
N ILE A 291 24.39 14.71 -4.45
CA ILE A 291 25.30 15.06 -5.56
C ILE A 291 26.03 13.81 -6.11
N LYS A 292 26.37 12.83 -5.26
CA LYS A 292 27.13 11.65 -5.68
C LYS A 292 26.28 10.58 -6.34
N SER A 293 25.11 10.29 -5.79
CA SER A 293 24.27 9.18 -6.22
C SER A 293 23.14 9.62 -7.16
N GLY A 294 22.84 10.92 -7.21
CA GLY A 294 21.68 11.46 -7.90
C GLY A 294 20.35 11.13 -7.22
N LYS A 295 20.36 10.44 -6.07
CA LYS A 295 19.16 10.01 -5.36
C LYS A 295 18.42 11.21 -4.79
N ILE A 296 17.13 11.32 -5.11
CA ILE A 296 16.25 12.31 -4.50
C ILE A 296 15.70 11.76 -3.18
N THR A 297 15.71 12.58 -2.14
CA THR A 297 15.15 12.26 -0.84
C THR A 297 14.42 13.48 -0.27
N THR A 298 13.28 13.25 0.38
CA THR A 298 12.60 14.29 1.14
C THR A 298 13.16 14.32 2.55
N ILE A 299 13.27 15.52 3.13
CA ILE A 299 13.70 15.66 4.52
C ILE A 299 12.70 14.97 5.44
N THR A 300 13.16 13.99 6.20
CA THR A 300 12.34 13.22 7.15
C THR A 300 12.90 13.28 8.57
N ARG A 301 12.02 13.22 9.55
CA ARG A 301 12.35 13.09 10.98
C ARG A 301 11.52 11.94 11.55
N ASN A 302 12.18 10.95 12.15
CA ASN A 302 11.54 9.74 12.67
C ASN A 302 10.72 8.94 11.62
N GLY A 303 11.11 9.02 10.34
CA GLY A 303 10.42 8.33 9.25
C GLY A 303 9.24 9.09 8.64
N GLU A 304 8.90 10.28 9.15
CA GLU A 304 7.86 11.15 8.61
C GLU A 304 8.46 12.37 7.91
N SER A 305 7.86 12.83 6.82
CA SER A 305 8.28 14.04 6.10
C SER A 305 8.16 15.28 6.98
N VAL A 306 9.23 16.07 7.05
CA VAL A 306 9.22 17.34 7.80
C VAL A 306 8.48 18.40 6.97
N ILE A 307 7.45 18.98 7.57
CA ILE A 307 6.70 20.11 7.00
C ILE A 307 7.21 21.37 7.66
N PHE A 308 7.72 22.30 6.84
CA PHE A 308 8.21 23.60 7.27
C PHE A 308 7.18 24.68 6.96
N GLU A 309 7.05 25.68 7.81
CA GLU A 309 6.43 26.94 7.39
C GLU A 309 7.33 27.66 6.36
N LEU A 310 6.78 28.57 5.55
CA LEU A 310 7.54 29.24 4.49
C LEU A 310 8.80 29.94 5.00
N LYS A 311 8.71 30.67 6.12
CA LYS A 311 9.86 31.37 6.73
C LYS A 311 10.87 30.39 7.33
N GLU A 312 10.38 29.37 8.02
CA GLU A 312 11.21 28.32 8.62
C GLU A 312 11.99 27.55 7.54
N CYS A 313 11.35 27.28 6.40
CA CYS A 313 11.98 26.67 5.23
C CYS A 313 13.14 27.54 4.70
N GLU A 314 12.92 28.84 4.54
CA GLU A 314 13.97 29.76 4.13
C GLU A 314 15.14 29.72 5.13
N GLU A 315 14.88 29.95 6.43
CA GLU A 315 15.91 29.96 7.48
C GLU A 315 16.71 28.66 7.54
N PHE A 316 16.02 27.52 7.43
CA PHE A 316 16.62 26.19 7.41
C PHE A 316 17.58 26.01 6.22
N LEU A 317 17.15 26.38 5.01
CA LEU A 317 17.98 26.30 3.80
C LEU A 317 19.18 27.24 3.88
N LEU A 318 19.03 28.44 4.47
CA LEU A 318 20.15 29.36 4.66
C LEU A 318 21.18 28.82 5.66
N GLY A 319 20.73 28.13 6.71
CA GLY A 319 21.61 27.52 7.71
C GLY A 319 22.44 26.36 7.19
N LEU A 320 21.92 25.60 6.22
CA LEU A 320 22.55 24.37 5.71
C LEU A 320 23.38 24.55 4.44
N ARG A 321 23.47 25.77 3.88
CA ARG A 321 24.33 26.06 2.71
C ARG A 321 25.71 25.45 2.93
N SER A 322 26.37 24.89 1.93
CA SER A 322 27.72 24.32 2.10
C SER A 322 28.79 25.43 2.30
N SER A 323 29.59 25.38 3.37
CA SER A 323 30.81 26.21 3.52
C SER A 323 32.02 25.38 3.17
N TYR A 324 33.02 26.04 2.61
CA TYR A 324 34.39 25.57 2.61
C TYR A 324 35.17 26.31 3.68
#